data_AF-A0A840DRH5-F1
#
_entry.id   AF-A0A840DRH5-F1
#
_cell.length_a   1.000
_cell.length_b   1.000
_cell.length_c   1.000
_cell.angle_alpha   90.00
_cell.angle_beta   90.00
_cell.angle_gamma   90.00
#
_symmetry.space_group_name_H-M   'P 1'
#
loop_
_entity.id
_entity.type
_entity.pdbx_description
1 polymer ?
#
loop_
_entity_poly.entity_id
_entity_poly.type
_entity_poly.pdbx_seq_one_letter_code
_entity_poly.pdbx_strand_id
1 'polypeptide(L)' 'MLFVWLIVIPLVGVLWFLNVVFLLKKLHEHRDPHNQIVLGAVWTFLFIFSVRLFLLDK' A
#
# COMPACT_ATOMS: atom_id res chain seq x y z
N MET A 1 -13.88 16.16 5.67
CA MET A 1 -13.31 14.80 5.52
C MET A 1 -12.66 14.58 4.16
N LEU A 2 -13.20 15.11 3.05
CA LEU A 2 -12.62 15.00 1.70
C LEU A 2 -11.11 15.34 1.61
N PHE A 3 -10.67 16.46 2.20
CA PHE A 3 -9.26 16.87 2.21
C PHE A 3 -8.32 15.87 2.92
N VAL A 4 -8.80 15.17 3.95
CA VAL A 4 -8.02 14.12 4.63
C VAL A 4 -7.81 12.93 3.69
N TRP A 5 -8.88 12.48 3.03
CA TRP A 5 -8.81 11.36 2.08
C TRP A 5 -7.95 11.66 0.85
N LEU A 6 -7.92 12.92 0.39
CA LEU A 6 -7.04 13.38 -0.69
C LEU A 6 -5.54 13.26 -0.35
N ILE A 7 -5.17 13.20 0.93
CA ILE A 7 -3.78 13.02 1.37
C ILE A 7 -3.51 11.56 1.75
N VAL A 8 -4.44 10.93 2.48
CA VAL A 8 -4.27 9.54 2.97
C VAL A 8 -4.18 8.54 1.82
N ILE A 9 -5.07 8.61 0.82
CA ILE A 9 -5.10 7.63 -0.27
C ILE A 9 -3.79 7.67 -1.10
N PRO A 10 -3.27 8.85 -1.52
CA PRO A 10 -1.97 8.91 -2.18
C PRO A 10 -0.81 8.42 -1.32
N LEU A 11 -0.78 8.75 -0.02
CA LEU A 11 0.28 8.28 0.89
C LEU A 11 0.31 6.76 0.98
N VAL A 12 -0.86 6.12 1.16
CA VAL A 12 -0.96 4.65 1.17
C VAL A 12 -0.52 4.06 -0.17
N GLY A 13 -0.88 4.70 -1.28
CA GLY A 13 -0.43 4.30 -2.62
C GLY A 13 1.09 4.37 -2.79
N VAL A 14 1.74 5.43 -2.31
CA VAL A 14 3.20 5.58 -2.33
C VAL A 14 3.87 4.48 -1.49
N LEU A 15 3.36 4.20 -0.29
CA LEU A 15 3.92 3.15 0.57
C LEU A 15 3.75 1.75 -0.04
N TRP A 16 2.60 1.48 -0.67
CA TRP A 16 2.36 0.26 -1.43
C TRP A 16 3.35 0.12 -2.59
N PHE A 17 3.55 1.18 -3.38
CA PHE A 17 4.50 1.18 -4.50
C PHE A 17 5.95 0.95 -4.04
N LEU A 18 6.37 1.61 -2.95
CA LEU A 18 7.69 1.39 -2.36
C LEU A 18 7.87 -0.07 -1.94
N ASN A 19 6.84 -0.69 -1.35
CA ASN A 19 6.88 -2.11 -1.01
C ASN A 19 7.09 -3.00 -2.24
N VAL A 20 6.44 -2.70 -3.37
CA VAL A 20 6.67 -3.40 -4.65
C VAL A 20 8.10 -3.23 -5.13
N VAL A 21 8.65 -2.01 -5.10
CA VAL A 21 10.06 -1.76 -5.49
C VAL A 21 11.03 -2.57 -4.62
N PHE A 22 10.81 -2.61 -3.31
CA PHE A 22 11.63 -3.42 -2.40
C PHE A 22 11.46 -4.92 -2.63
N LEU A 23 10.25 -5.38 -2.95
CA LEU A 23 10.00 -6.77 -3.31
C LEU A 23 10.81 -7.16 -4.55
N LEU A 24 10.74 -6.36 -5.61
CA LEU A 24 11.51 -6.59 -6.84
C LEU A 24 13.02 -6.59 -6.57
N LYS A 25 13.52 -5.63 -5.78
CA LYS A 25 14.93 -5.59 -5.39
C LYS A 25 15.36 -6.83 -4.62
N LYS A 26 14.55 -7.29 -3.64
CA LYS A 26 14.85 -8.52 -2.88
C LYS A 26 14.86 -9.76 -3.78
N LEU A 27 13.89 -9.89 -4.67
CA LEU A 27 13.83 -10.98 -5.64
C LEU A 27 15.05 -10.98 -6.57
N HIS A 28 15.45 -9.81 -7.06
CA HIS A 28 16.66 -9.66 -7.88
C HIS A 28 17.93 -10.07 -7.11
N GLU A 29 18.04 -9.69 -5.84
CA GLU A 29 19.14 -10.08 -4.95
C GLU A 29 19.03 -11.51 -4.39
N HIS A 30 18.05 -12.32 -4.85
CA HIS A 30 17.80 -13.69 -4.39
C HIS A 30 17.58 -13.79 -2.86
N ARG A 31 17.08 -12.72 -2.24
CA ARG A 31 16.71 -12.67 -0.81
C ARG A 31 15.27 -13.09 -0.61
N ASP A 32 14.97 -13.54 0.60
CA ASP A 32 13.62 -13.93 1.00
C ASP A 32 12.61 -12.76 0.86
N PRO A 33 11.57 -12.91 0.01
CA PRO A 33 10.54 -11.90 -0.19
C PRO A 33 9.42 -11.93 0.87
N HIS A 34 9.39 -12.90 1.79
CA HIS A 34 8.25 -13.17 2.68
C HIS A 34 7.68 -11.91 3.36
N ASN A 35 8.55 -11.10 3.99
CA ASN A 35 8.11 -9.89 4.68
C ASN A 35 7.43 -8.88 3.74
N GLN A 36 7.89 -8.79 2.50
CA GLN A 36 7.38 -7.81 1.53
C GLN A 36 6.06 -8.28 0.93
N ILE A 37 5.87 -9.59 0.86
CA ILE A 37 4.57 -10.20 0.51
C ILE A 37 3.55 -9.90 1.62
N VAL A 38 3.89 -10.16 2.89
CA VAL A 38 3.02 -9.88 4.03
C VAL A 38 2.70 -8.39 4.12
N LEU A 39 3.72 -7.54 4.06
CA LEU A 39 3.53 -6.08 4.10
C LEU A 39 2.71 -5.59 2.89
N GLY A 40 2.92 -6.18 1.71
CA GLY A 40 2.15 -5.88 0.50
C GLY A 40 0.67 -6.24 0.65
N ALA A 41 0.36 -7.36 1.28
CA ALA A 41 -1.03 -7.74 1.60
C ALA A 41 -1.67 -6.73 2.57
N VAL A 42 -0.95 -6.32 3.61
CA VAL A 42 -1.41 -5.29 4.57
C VAL A 42 -1.66 -3.95 3.86
N TRP A 43 -0.73 -3.48 3.04
CA TRP A 43 -0.89 -2.23 2.29
C TRP A 43 -2.05 -2.29 1.30
N THR A 44 -2.23 -3.43 0.62
CA THR A 44 -3.36 -3.65 -0.29
C THR A 44 -4.69 -3.59 0.46
N PHE A 45 -4.79 -4.25 1.61
CA PHE A 45 -5.98 -4.18 2.47
C PHE A 45 -6.26 -2.73 2.91
N LEU A 46 -5.25 -2.03 3.44
CA LEU A 46 -5.40 -0.64 3.87
C LEU A 46 -5.81 0.29 2.73
N PHE A 47 -5.27 0.10 1.53
CA PHE A 47 -5.64 0.87 0.35
C PHE A 47 -7.11 0.67 -0.02
N ILE A 48 -7.55 -0.58 -0.19
CA ILE A 48 -8.95 -0.91 -0.53
C ILE A 48 -9.90 -0.40 0.56
N PHE A 49 -9.54 -0.61 1.83
CA PHE A 49 -10.34 -0.15 2.96
C PHE A 49 -10.45 1.37 2.99
N SER A 50 -9.36 2.10 2.76
CA SER A 50 -9.35 3.57 2.71
C SER A 50 -10.20 4.11 1.57
N VAL A 51 -10.12 3.49 0.38
CA VAL A 51 -10.97 3.84 -0.77
C VAL A 51 -12.44 3.59 -0.44
N ARG A 52 -12.77 2.45 0.17
CA ARG A 52 -14.14 2.10 0.56
C ARG A 52 -14.71 3.07 1.60
N LEU A 53 -13.91 3.48 2.59
CA LEU A 53 -14.32 4.49 3.57
C LEU A 53 -14.54 5.86 2.92
N PHE A 54 -13.63 6.30 2.06
CA PHE A 54 -13.80 7.55 1.31
C PHE A 54 -15.09 7.58 0.48
N LEU A 55 -15.47 6.46 -0.13
CA LEU A 55 -16.70 6.34 -0.89
C LEU A 55 -17.97 6.38 -0.02
N LEU A 56 -17.88 5.97 1.25
CA LEU A 56 -19.00 6.04 2.21
C LEU A 56 -19.12 7.39 2.91
N ASP A 57 -18.00 8.08 3.10
CA ASP A 57 -17.94 9.43 3.70
C ASP A 57 -18.35 10.54 2.72
N LYS A 58 -18.53 10.20 1.43
CA LYS A 58 -19.00 11.09 0.36
C LYS A 58 -20.51 11.11 0.28
#